data_AF-A0AB34GUJ7-F1
#
_entry.id   AF-A0AB34GUJ7-F1
#
_cell.length_a   1.000
_cell.length_b   1.000
_cell.length_c   1.000
_cell.angle_alpha   90.00
_cell.angle_beta   90.00
_cell.angle_gamma   90.00
#
_symmetry.space_group_name_H-M   'P 1'
#
loop_
_entity.id
_entity.type
_entity.pdbx_description
1 polymer ?
#
loop_
_entity_poly.entity_id
_entity_poly.type
_entity_poly.pdbx_seq_one_letter_code
_entity_poly.pdbx_strand_id
1 'polypeptide(L)'
;MLYYSDRYAPSLHELGHFNIPILCDPANLQWFILTKAQQARENMKRKEELKVIENELMQASTKKFSLEKFYKEPSVSSIQMVDCCKRLLEQSLPYLQGMHLCISHFYSVMQDGDLCIPWNWKNGEAIK
;
A
#
# COMPACT_ATOMS: atom_id res chain seq x y z
N MET A 1 -23.79 -6.75 6.53
CA MET A 1 -25.04 -6.16 6.02
C MET A 1 -24.73 -5.61 4.62
N LEU A 2 -24.99 -6.37 3.56
CA LEU A 2 -24.75 -5.92 2.18
C LEU A 2 -25.93 -5.04 1.77
N TYR A 3 -25.71 -3.74 1.59
CA TYR A 3 -26.73 -2.83 1.09
C TYR A 3 -27.15 -3.30 -0.30
N TYR A 4 -28.45 -3.51 -0.52
CA TYR A 4 -29.02 -3.98 -1.79
C TYR A 4 -28.60 -3.14 -3.02
N SER A 5 -28.15 -1.90 -2.79
CA SER A 5 -27.62 -0.96 -3.80
C SER A 5 -26.33 -1.43 -4.48
N ASP A 6 -25.48 -2.21 -3.80
CA ASP A 6 -24.16 -2.61 -4.33
C ASP A 6 -24.25 -3.62 -5.48
N ARG A 7 -25.39 -4.29 -5.67
CA ARG A 7 -25.56 -5.30 -6.72
C ARG A 7 -25.91 -4.72 -8.09
N TYR A 8 -26.19 -3.42 -8.16
CA TYR A 8 -26.68 -2.76 -9.37
C TYR A 8 -25.82 -1.58 -9.80
N ALA A 9 -25.18 -0.87 -8.85
CA ALA A 9 -24.44 0.34 -9.15
C ALA A 9 -22.96 0.04 -9.49
N PRO A 10 -22.44 0.49 -10.65
CA PRO A 10 -21.03 0.44 -10.92
C PRO A 10 -20.25 1.38 -9.98
N SER A 11 -19.02 1.00 -9.64
CA SER A 11 -18.15 1.82 -8.78
C SER A 11 -16.72 1.90 -9.33
N LEU A 12 -16.01 2.96 -8.96
CA LEU A 12 -14.63 3.20 -9.35
C LEU A 12 -13.74 2.92 -8.14
N HIS A 13 -12.89 1.92 -8.26
CA HIS A 13 -11.86 1.62 -7.26
C HIS A 13 -10.78 2.70 -7.27
N GLU A 14 -10.14 2.93 -6.12
CA GLU A 14 -9.04 3.89 -5.95
C GLU A 14 -7.84 3.60 -6.88
N LEU A 15 -7.67 2.34 -7.31
CA LEU A 15 -6.63 1.91 -8.25
C LEU A 15 -6.99 2.20 -9.73
N GLY A 16 -8.15 2.82 -9.98
CA GLY A 16 -8.62 3.14 -11.33
C GLY A 16 -9.39 2.03 -12.03
N HIS A 17 -9.70 0.93 -11.32
CA HIS A 17 -10.48 -0.17 -11.87
C HIS A 17 -11.98 0.11 -11.74
N PHE A 18 -12.77 -0.28 -12.73
CA PHE A 18 -14.22 -0.28 -12.60
C PHE A 18 -14.69 -1.61 -12.03
N ASN A 19 -15.51 -1.53 -10.97
CA ASN A 19 -16.25 -2.67 -10.44
C ASN A 19 -17.67 -2.59 -11.00
N ILE A 20 -18.01 -3.51 -11.91
CA ILE A 20 -19.31 -3.53 -12.59
C ILE A 20 -20.09 -4.74 -12.09
N PRO A 21 -21.20 -4.55 -11.36
CA PRO A 21 -22.06 -5.65 -10.97
C PRO A 21 -22.71 -6.34 -12.18
N ILE A 22 -22.99 -7.63 -12.06
CA ILE A 22 -23.60 -8.45 -13.14
C ILE A 22 -24.98 -7.91 -13.56
N LEU A 23 -25.72 -7.31 -12.61
CA LEU A 23 -27.07 -6.79 -12.83
C LEU A 23 -27.09 -5.30 -13.21
N CYS A 24 -25.93 -4.69 -13.48
CA CYS A 24 -25.85 -3.29 -13.91
C CYS A 24 -26.53 -3.12 -15.27
N ASP A 25 -27.44 -2.15 -15.40
CA ASP A 25 -28.08 -1.88 -16.67
C ASP A 25 -27.11 -1.22 -17.67
N PRO A 26 -27.22 -1.50 -18.99
CA PRO A 26 -26.28 -0.98 -19.97
C PRO A 26 -26.24 0.55 -20.09
N ALA A 27 -27.35 1.23 -19.88
CA ALA A 27 -27.43 2.69 -20.02
C ALA A 27 -26.67 3.39 -18.88
N ASN A 28 -26.89 2.95 -17.64
CA ASN A 28 -26.16 3.41 -16.47
C ASN A 28 -24.67 3.08 -16.57
N LEU A 29 -24.31 1.89 -17.07
CA LEU A 29 -22.92 1.51 -17.30
C LEU A 29 -22.24 2.46 -18.30
N GLN A 30 -22.88 2.72 -19.44
CA GLN A 30 -22.34 3.63 -20.45
C GLN A 30 -22.11 5.03 -19.87
N TRP A 31 -23.10 5.56 -19.16
CA TRP A 31 -22.98 6.87 -18.52
C TRP A 31 -21.87 6.89 -17.48
N PHE A 32 -21.81 5.88 -16.61
CA PHE A 32 -20.77 5.75 -15.59
C PHE A 32 -19.37 5.72 -16.20
N ILE A 33 -19.14 4.93 -17.24
CA ILE A 33 -17.84 4.87 -17.92
C ILE A 33 -17.48 6.24 -18.49
N LEU A 34 -18.39 6.90 -19.21
CA LEU A 34 -18.14 8.21 -19.80
C LEU A 34 -17.79 9.26 -18.73
N THR A 35 -18.50 9.27 -17.60
CA THR A 35 -18.28 10.22 -16.52
C THR A 35 -17.03 9.91 -15.69
N LYS A 36 -16.66 8.63 -15.53
CA LYS A 36 -15.57 8.19 -14.63
C LYS A 36 -14.27 7.80 -15.32
N ALA A 37 -14.25 7.70 -16.65
CA ALA A 37 -13.06 7.29 -17.42
C ALA A 37 -11.84 8.19 -17.16
N GLN A 38 -12.04 9.50 -17.06
CA GLN A 38 -10.93 10.41 -16.78
C GLN A 38 -10.37 10.21 -15.37
N GLN A 39 -11.24 10.14 -14.37
CA GLN A 39 -10.85 9.86 -12.99
C GLN A 39 -10.15 8.50 -12.86
N ALA A 40 -10.59 7.47 -13.59
CA ALA A 40 -9.94 6.16 -13.62
C ALA A 40 -8.50 6.23 -14.16
N ARG A 41 -8.28 6.98 -15.26
CA ARG A 41 -6.93 7.21 -15.81
C ARG A 41 -6.03 7.96 -14.84
N GLU A 42 -6.55 8.99 -14.18
CA GLU A 42 -5.80 9.75 -13.18
C GLU A 42 -5.42 8.88 -11.98
N ASN A 43 -6.36 8.05 -11.49
CA ASN A 43 -6.09 7.07 -10.43
C ASN A 43 -4.99 6.08 -10.83
N MET A 44 -5.04 5.52 -12.04
CA MET A 44 -4.00 4.62 -12.55
C MET A 44 -2.65 5.32 -12.65
N LYS A 45 -2.61 6.56 -13.13
CA LYS A 45 -1.38 7.36 -13.22
C LYS A 45 -0.78 7.59 -11.82
N ARG A 46 -1.61 8.04 -10.87
CA ARG A 46 -1.20 8.29 -9.48
C ARG A 46 -0.67 7.02 -8.81
N LYS A 47 -1.30 5.87 -9.07
CA LYS A 47 -0.81 4.57 -8.60
C LYS A 47 0.59 4.27 -9.11
N GLU A 48 0.86 4.53 -10.39
CA GLU A 48 2.20 4.28 -10.96
C GLU A 48 3.25 5.25 -10.41
N GLU A 49 2.91 6.54 -10.29
CA GLU A 49 3.75 7.54 -9.63
C GLU A 49 4.07 7.14 -8.18
N LEU A 50 3.09 6.61 -7.44
CA LEU A 50 3.30 6.11 -6.07
C LEU A 50 4.27 4.93 -6.00
N LYS A 51 4.23 4.00 -6.96
CA LYS A 51 5.19 2.87 -6.98
C LYS A 51 6.62 3.33 -7.22
N VAL A 52 6.82 4.36 -8.06
CA VAL A 52 8.14 4.95 -8.30
C VAL A 52 8.68 5.53 -6.99
N ILE A 53 7.87 6.35 -6.31
CA ILE A 53 8.24 6.95 -5.01
C ILE A 53 8.50 5.87 -3.96
N GLU A 54 7.65 4.84 -3.90
CA GLU A 54 7.80 3.69 -3.01
C GLU A 54 9.17 3.02 -3.22
N ASN A 55 9.51 2.69 -4.46
CA ASN A 55 10.78 2.03 -4.79
C ASN A 55 11.99 2.91 -4.48
N GLU A 56 11.93 4.22 -4.75
CA GLU A 56 13.00 5.16 -4.41
C GLU A 56 13.23 5.22 -2.89
N LEU A 57 12.17 5.35 -2.11
CA LEU A 57 12.24 5.39 -0.65
C LEU A 57 12.68 4.05 -0.05
N MET A 58 12.26 2.93 -0.66
CA MET A 58 12.74 1.61 -0.29
C MET A 58 14.25 1.51 -0.47
N GLN A 59 14.76 1.88 -1.64
CA GLN A 59 16.20 1.86 -1.91
C GLN A 59 16.98 2.79 -0.97
N ALA A 60 16.45 3.98 -0.68
CA ALA A 60 17.05 4.90 0.27
C ALA A 60 17.12 4.29 1.68
N SER A 61 16.05 3.63 2.12
CA SER A 61 15.98 2.95 3.42
C SER A 61 16.97 1.77 3.49
N THR A 62 16.98 0.91 2.47
CA THR A 62 17.93 -0.21 2.35
C THR A 62 19.38 0.28 2.46
N LYS A 63 19.73 1.36 1.74
CA LYS A 63 21.07 1.96 1.80
C LYS A 63 21.39 2.55 3.17
N LYS A 64 20.48 3.35 3.74
CA LYS A 64 20.68 4.01 5.04
C LYS A 64 20.95 3.00 6.15
N PHE A 65 20.19 1.92 6.19
CA PHE A 65 20.29 0.90 7.23
C PHE A 65 21.22 -0.27 6.87
N SER A 66 21.81 -0.27 5.67
CA SER A 66 22.61 -1.39 5.16
C SER A 66 21.87 -2.74 5.28
N LEU A 67 20.59 -2.76 4.90
CA LEU A 67 19.76 -3.96 4.93
C LEU A 67 20.20 -4.92 3.84
N GLU A 68 20.24 -6.22 4.14
CA GLU A 68 20.50 -7.26 3.14
C GLU A 68 19.24 -7.51 2.29
N LYS A 69 18.05 -7.39 2.89
CA LYS A 69 16.76 -7.53 2.19
C LYS A 69 15.74 -6.55 2.76
N PHE A 70 14.99 -5.89 1.89
CA PHE A 70 13.89 -5.00 2.30
C PHE A 70 12.69 -5.13 1.37
N TYR A 71 11.53 -5.46 1.91
CA TYR A 71 10.30 -5.66 1.14
C TYR A 71 9.05 -5.44 2.01
N LYS A 72 7.87 -5.48 1.38
CA LYS A 72 6.58 -5.41 2.07
C LYS A 72 5.72 -6.62 1.75
N GLU A 73 4.82 -6.97 2.66
CA GLU A 73 3.76 -7.94 2.40
C GLU A 73 2.75 -7.40 1.36
N PRO A 74 2.08 -8.28 0.59
CA PRO A 74 1.05 -7.87 -0.37
C PRO A 74 -0.12 -7.09 0.24
N SER A 75 -0.38 -7.33 1.53
CA SER A 75 -1.44 -6.69 2.32
C SER A 75 -1.13 -5.22 2.66
N VAL A 76 0.12 -4.78 2.53
CA VAL A 76 0.54 -3.39 2.81
C VAL A 76 0.43 -2.58 1.52
N SER A 77 -0.30 -1.47 1.54
CA SER A 77 -0.48 -0.62 0.37
C SER A 77 0.78 0.20 0.05
N SER A 78 0.92 0.68 -1.18
CA SER A 78 2.04 1.56 -1.57
C SER A 78 2.07 2.85 -0.74
N ILE A 79 0.91 3.38 -0.36
CA ILE A 79 0.80 4.57 0.48
C ILE A 79 1.35 4.27 1.88
N GLN A 80 0.93 3.15 2.48
CA GLN A 80 1.43 2.71 3.78
C GLN A 80 2.94 2.49 3.76
N MET A 81 3.46 1.89 2.67
CA MET A 81 4.89 1.67 2.50
C MET A 81 5.67 2.98 2.37
N VAL A 82 5.18 3.92 1.56
CA VAL A 82 5.79 5.25 1.38
C VAL A 82 5.87 5.98 2.72
N ASP A 83 4.78 6.00 3.48
CA ASP A 83 4.72 6.66 4.79
C ASP A 83 5.64 5.97 5.81
N CYS A 84 5.66 4.63 5.79
CA CYS A 84 6.61 3.82 6.55
C CYS A 84 8.06 4.19 6.21
N CYS A 85 8.47 4.14 4.95
CA CYS A 85 9.85 4.46 4.57
C CYS A 85 10.26 5.89 4.94
N LYS A 86 9.38 6.88 4.77
CA LYS A 86 9.65 8.26 5.23
C LYS A 86 9.96 8.30 6.72
N ARG A 87 9.11 7.67 7.53
CA ARG A 87 9.30 7.59 8.99
C ARG A 87 10.56 6.81 9.37
N LEU A 88 10.87 5.71 8.67
CA LEU A 88 12.11 4.96 8.88
C LEU A 88 13.32 5.86 8.60
N LEU A 89 13.33 6.58 7.48
CA LEU A 89 14.43 7.46 7.08
C LEU A 89 14.67 8.62 8.06
N GLU A 90 13.77 8.90 8.99
CA GLU A 90 13.98 9.87 10.08
C GLU A 90 14.67 9.24 11.31
N GLN A 91 14.63 7.92 11.45
CA GLN A 91 15.19 7.21 12.61
C GLN A 91 16.67 6.85 12.45
N SER A 92 17.36 6.69 13.59
CA SER A 92 18.69 6.06 13.65
C SER A 92 18.56 4.70 14.30
N LEU A 93 18.73 3.64 13.50
CA LEU A 93 18.52 2.24 13.91
C LEU A 93 19.76 1.41 13.51
N PRO A 94 20.91 1.62 14.17
CA PRO A 94 22.17 0.97 13.76
C PRO A 94 22.13 -0.56 13.87
N TYR A 95 21.24 -1.09 14.71
CA TYR A 95 21.03 -2.52 14.90
C TYR A 95 20.33 -3.21 13.71
N LEU A 96 19.82 -2.46 12.73
CA LEU A 96 19.24 -3.05 11.53
C LEU A 96 20.28 -3.47 10.48
N GLN A 97 21.55 -3.14 10.69
CA GLN A 97 22.62 -3.47 9.73
C GLN A 97 22.68 -4.97 9.44
N GLY A 98 22.64 -5.32 8.15
CA GLY A 98 22.69 -6.70 7.68
C GLY A 98 21.40 -7.49 7.91
N MET A 99 20.32 -6.87 8.40
CA MET A 99 19.06 -7.58 8.63
C MET A 99 18.23 -7.69 7.34
N HIS A 100 17.34 -8.69 7.33
CA HIS A 100 16.20 -8.76 6.43
C HIS A 100 14.98 -8.13 7.09
N LEU A 101 14.48 -7.04 6.50
CA LEU A 101 13.33 -6.31 7.02
C LEU A 101 12.12 -6.48 6.10
N CYS A 102 10.99 -6.85 6.69
CA CYS A 102 9.70 -6.95 6.04
C CYS A 102 8.71 -5.97 6.67
N ILE A 103 7.99 -5.21 5.84
CA ILE A 103 6.88 -4.37 6.31
C ILE A 103 5.57 -5.14 6.21
N SER A 104 4.88 -5.28 7.34
CA SER A 104 3.64 -6.05 7.50
C SER A 104 2.60 -5.23 8.28
N HIS A 105 1.62 -5.91 8.91
CA HIS A 105 0.66 -5.32 9.85
C HIS A 105 0.95 -5.67 11.33
N PHE A 106 1.92 -6.54 11.60
CA PHE A 106 2.20 -7.03 12.95
C PHE A 106 3.69 -7.29 13.15
N TYR A 107 4.16 -7.22 14.40
CA TYR A 107 5.52 -7.62 14.72
C TYR A 107 5.64 -9.14 14.68
N SER A 108 6.60 -9.65 13.92
CA SER A 108 6.94 -11.08 13.89
C SER A 108 8.37 -11.29 13.43
N VAL A 109 8.89 -12.48 13.66
CA VAL A 109 10.13 -12.95 13.03
C VAL A 109 9.77 -14.21 12.26
N MET A 110 10.05 -14.22 10.95
CA MET A 110 9.78 -15.38 10.10
C MET A 110 10.80 -16.50 10.36
N GLN A 111 10.49 -17.72 9.92
CA GLN A 111 11.36 -18.88 10.15
C GLN A 111 12.74 -18.76 9.48
N ASP A 112 12.82 -17.99 8.39
CA ASP A 112 14.05 -17.65 7.67
C ASP A 112 14.82 -16.47 8.28
N GLY A 113 14.32 -15.91 9.39
CA GLY A 113 14.97 -14.82 10.12
C GLY A 113 14.53 -13.41 9.70
N ASP A 114 13.58 -13.28 8.77
CA ASP A 114 13.08 -11.97 8.34
C ASP A 114 12.31 -11.27 9.48
N LEU A 115 12.79 -10.09 9.89
CA LEU A 115 12.12 -9.24 10.88
C LEU A 115 10.95 -8.52 10.23
N CYS A 116 9.74 -8.77 10.73
CA CYS A 116 8.53 -8.09 10.29
C CYS A 116 8.15 -6.98 11.26
N ILE A 117 7.90 -5.78 10.74
CA ILE A 117 7.36 -4.66 11.53
C ILE A 117 6.09 -4.11 10.89
N PRO A 118 5.11 -3.67 11.70
CA PRO A 118 3.92 -3.03 11.18
C PRO A 118 4.28 -1.69 10.52
N TRP A 119 3.72 -1.39 9.34
CA TRP A 119 3.95 -0.11 8.62
C TRP A 119 3.67 1.15 9.49
N ASN A 120 2.80 1.02 10.50
CA ASN A 120 2.41 2.07 11.45
C ASN A 120 2.99 1.85 12.85
N TRP A 121 4.17 1.23 12.98
CA TRP A 121 4.82 0.98 14.27
C TRP A 121 4.81 2.20 15.19
N LYS A 122 4.59 2.00 16.49
CA LYS A 122 4.58 3.10 17.47
C LYS A 122 5.96 3.25 18.08
N ASN A 123 6.40 4.50 18.25
CA ASN A 123 7.65 4.80 18.95
C ASN A 123 7.43 4.66 20.46
N GLY A 124 7.49 3.44 21.00
CA GLY A 124 7.67 3.17 22.44
C GLY A 124 6.65 3.72 23.46
N GLU A 125 5.67 4.54 23.07
CA GLU A 125 4.69 5.15 24.00
C GLU A 125 3.60 4.18 24.49
N ALA A 126 3.72 2.89 24.16
CA ALA A 126 2.74 1.87 24.51
C ALA A 126 3.32 0.82 25.46
N ILE A 127 3.97 1.24 26.55
CA ILE A 127 4.02 0.48 27.80
C ILE A 127 3.98 1.49 28.96
N LYS A 128 2.78 1.79 29.46
CA LYS A 128 2.52 2.26 30.82
C LYS A 128 1.39 1.44 31.38
#